data_AF-A0A6C0AH43-F1
#
_entry.id   AF-A0A6C0AH43-F1
#
_cell.length_a   1.000
_cell.length_b   1.000
_cell.length_c   1.000
_cell.angle_alpha   90.00
_cell.angle_beta   90.00
_cell.angle_gamma   90.00
#
_symmetry.space_group_name_H-M   'P 1'
#
loop_
_entity.id
_entity.type
_entity.pdbx_description
1 polymer ?
#
loop_
_entity_poly.entity_id
_entity_poly.type
_entity_poly.pdbx_seq_one_letter_code
_entity_poly.pdbx_strand_id
1 'polypeptide(L)'
;MEECLICFDETTDFVFFPCAHKVCSGCHKRIIRCPICNYVFDPEIQIVQRVQIVRKSACSRICAFFVLMFVSYGVYHSLRQSP
;
A
#
# COMPACT_ATOMS: atom_id res chain seq x y z
N MET A 1 7.42 6.65 -5.46
CA MET A 1 6.48 7.54 -4.75
C MET A 1 5.95 8.52 -5.77
N GLU A 2 4.65 8.83 -5.76
CA GLU A 2 4.03 9.69 -6.78
C GLU A 2 4.11 11.16 -6.36
N GLU A 3 4.43 12.03 -7.32
CA GLU A 3 4.46 13.49 -7.15
C GLU A 3 3.04 14.05 -7.09
N CYS A 4 2.82 15.08 -6.28
CA CYS A 4 1.50 15.69 -6.18
C CYS A 4 1.19 16.49 -7.44
N LEU A 5 0.15 16.08 -8.17
CA LEU A 5 -0.32 16.74 -9.39
C LEU A 5 -0.92 18.15 -9.17
N ILE A 6 -0.99 18.61 -7.92
CA ILE A 6 -1.55 19.93 -7.56
C ILE A 6 -0.43 20.96 -7.43
N CYS A 7 0.63 20.65 -6.66
CA CYS A 7 1.74 21.56 -6.42
C CYS A 7 3.04 21.18 -7.13
N PHE A 8 3.20 19.92 -7.57
CA PHE A 8 4.45 19.37 -8.10
C PHE A 8 5.68 19.49 -7.18
N ASP A 9 5.49 19.92 -5.92
CA ASP A 9 6.56 20.14 -4.95
C ASP A 9 6.72 18.98 -3.95
N GLU A 10 5.61 18.35 -3.56
CA GLU A 10 5.55 17.33 -2.51
C GLU A 10 5.06 15.98 -3.05
N THR A 11 5.39 14.90 -2.36
CA THR A 11 4.85 13.56 -2.64
C THR A 11 3.43 13.40 -2.09
N THR A 12 2.65 12.51 -2.72
CA THR A 12 1.30 12.22 -2.25
C THR A 12 1.31 11.25 -1.06
N ASP A 13 0.97 11.76 0.12
CA ASP A 13 1.02 11.02 1.39
C ASP A 13 -0.37 10.81 2.01
N PHE A 14 -1.41 11.40 1.43
CA PHE A 14 -2.79 11.37 1.92
C PHE A 14 -3.75 10.91 0.83
N VAL A 15 -4.88 10.36 1.25
CA VAL A 15 -5.98 9.97 0.38
C VAL A 15 -7.27 10.60 0.89
N PHE A 16 -8.04 11.20 -0.01
CA PHE A 16 -9.38 11.70 0.29
C PHE A 16 -10.39 10.56 0.41
N PHE A 17 -11.22 10.59 1.45
CA PHE A 17 -12.38 9.71 1.57
C PHE A 17 -13.67 10.48 1.24
N PRO A 18 -14.62 9.91 0.47
CA PRO A 18 -14.68 8.55 -0.07
C PRO A 18 -14.06 8.38 -1.48
N CYS A 19 -13.63 9.46 -2.15
CA CYS A 19 -13.22 9.38 -3.56
C CYS A 19 -11.91 8.64 -3.85
N ALA A 20 -11.11 8.35 -2.82
CA ALA A 20 -9.87 7.59 -2.87
C ALA A 20 -8.74 8.21 -3.73
N HIS A 21 -8.80 9.50 -4.03
CA HIS A 21 -7.74 10.21 -4.75
C HIS A 21 -6.63 10.69 -3.81
N LYS A 22 -5.38 10.59 -4.29
CA LYS A 22 -4.18 10.92 -3.51
C LYS A 22 -3.85 12.40 -3.57
N VAL A 23 -3.28 12.93 -2.49
CA VAL A 23 -2.87 14.34 -2.35
C VAL A 23 -1.67 14.46 -1.38
N CYS A 24 -0.90 15.54 -1.49
CA CYS A 24 0.16 15.83 -0.52
C CYS A 24 -0.37 16.47 0.77
N SER A 25 0.54 16.59 1.74
CA SER A 25 0.26 17.15 3.06
C SER A 25 -0.08 18.65 3.03
N GLY A 26 0.51 19.41 2.10
CA GLY A 26 0.19 20.84 1.94
C GLY A 26 -1.14 21.09 1.24
N CYS A 27 -1.41 20.37 0.15
CA CYS A 27 -2.56 20.66 -0.70
C CYS A 27 -3.91 20.26 -0.08
N HIS A 28 -3.97 19.19 0.73
CA HIS A 28 -5.25 18.73 1.27
C HIS A 28 -6.00 19.78 2.09
N LYS A 29 -5.27 20.66 2.80
CA LYS A 29 -5.86 21.73 3.64
C LYS A 29 -6.46 22.89 2.86
N ARG A 30 -6.10 23.04 1.59
CA ARG A 30 -6.44 24.22 0.77
C ARG A 30 -7.60 23.96 -0.18
N ILE A 31 -7.97 22.70 -0.42
CA ILE A 31 -8.92 22.33 -1.46
C ILE A 31 -10.23 21.84 -0.85
N ILE A 32 -11.34 22.46 -1.27
CA ILE A 32 -12.71 22.10 -0.88
C ILE A 32 -13.32 21.02 -1.76
N ARG A 33 -12.65 20.70 -2.88
CA ARG A 33 -13.11 19.73 -3.88
C ARG A 33 -11.94 18.94 -4.44
N CYS A 34 -12.18 17.68 -4.76
CA CYS A 34 -11.19 16.82 -5.39
C CYS A 34 -10.91 17.29 -6.83
N PRO A 35 -9.67 17.60 -7.22
CA PRO A 35 -9.36 18.06 -8.58
C PRO A 35 -9.51 16.96 -9.65
N ILE A 36 -9.61 15.69 -9.25
CA ILE A 36 -9.68 14.54 -10.17
C ILE A 36 -11.13 14.14 -10.46
N CYS A 37 -11.99 14.06 -9.44
CA CYS A 37 -13.39 13.65 -9.61
C CYS A 37 -14.42 14.74 -9.25
N ASN A 38 -13.98 15.94 -8.89
CA ASN A 38 -14.82 17.07 -8.50
C ASN A 38 -15.76 16.82 -7.30
N TYR A 39 -15.50 15.77 -6.52
CA TYR A 39 -16.22 15.50 -5.27
C TYR A 39 -15.96 16.63 -4.27
N VAL A 40 -17.02 17.20 -3.70
CA VAL A 40 -16.95 18.31 -2.74
C VAL A 40 -16.90 17.75 -1.32
N PHE A 41 -15.95 18.25 -0.53
CA PHE A 41 -15.79 17.88 0.89
C PHE A 41 -16.38 18.97 1.77
N ASP A 42 -16.95 18.58 2.91
CA ASP A 42 -17.29 19.54 3.96
C ASP A 42 -16.01 20.15 4.55
N PRO A 43 -15.87 21.48 4.61
CA PRO A 43 -14.65 22.15 5.03
C PRO A 43 -14.26 21.86 6.49
N GLU A 44 -15.21 21.44 7.32
CA GLU A 44 -14.99 21.08 8.73
C GLU A 44 -14.62 19.61 8.93
N ILE A 45 -15.00 18.73 7.99
CA ILE A 45 -14.95 17.26 8.16
C ILE A 45 -14.19 16.63 6.99
N GLN A 46 -13.10 17.26 6.56
CA GLN A 46 -12.25 16.69 5.52
C GLN A 46 -11.55 15.43 6.04
N ILE A 47 -12.14 14.26 5.78
CA ILE A 47 -11.56 12.97 6.16
C ILE A 47 -10.43 12.64 5.20
N VAL A 48 -9.20 12.86 5.66
CA VAL A 48 -7.97 12.49 4.97
C VAL A 48 -7.28 11.35 5.72
N GLN A 49 -7.01 10.25 5.03
CA GLN A 49 -6.26 9.14 5.59
C GLN A 49 -4.80 9.25 5.14
N ARG A 50 -3.87 9.25 6.11
CA ARG A 50 -2.44 9.19 5.80
C ARG A 50 -2.10 7.80 5.26
N VAL A 51 -1.44 7.74 4.12
CA VAL A 51 -0.96 6.48 3.50
C VAL A 51 0.26 6.03 4.29
N GLN A 52 0.05 5.30 5.37
CA GLN A 52 1.11 4.50 5.99
C GLN A 52 1.31 3.28 5.09
N ILE A 53 2.34 3.29 4.24
CA ILE A 53 2.80 2.09 3.55
C ILE A 53 3.42 1.20 4.63
N VAL A 54 2.59 0.47 5.37
CA VAL A 54 3.08 -0.58 6.26
C VAL A 54 3.67 -1.62 5.32
N ARG A 55 5.00 -1.63 5.19
CA ARG A 55 5.71 -2.73 4.52
C ARG A 55 5.26 -4.00 5.23
N LYS A 56 4.36 -4.77 4.60
CA LYS A 56 4.03 -6.14 5.02
C LYS A 56 5.24 -7.02 4.72
N SER A 57 6.36 -6.78 5.40
CA SER A 57 7.59 -7.56 5.28
C SER A 57 7.80 -8.45 6.49
N ALA A 58 6.72 -8.93 7.09
CA ALA A 58 6.77 -10.06 8.01
C ALA A 58 6.26 -11.30 7.26
N CYS A 59 6.95 -11.68 6.17
CA CYS A 59 6.93 -13.06 5.74
C CYS A 59 7.55 -13.85 6.90
N SER A 60 6.70 -14.47 7.72
CA SER A 60 7.12 -15.18 8.92
C SER A 60 8.20 -16.19 8.54
N ARG A 61 9.32 -16.22 9.26
CA ARG A 61 10.41 -17.19 9.06
C ARG A 61 9.89 -18.63 9.04
N ILE A 62 8.78 -18.88 9.73
CA ILE A 62 8.06 -20.16 9.78
C ILE A 62 7.60 -20.59 8.38
N CYS A 63 7.10 -19.68 7.54
CA CYS A 63 6.70 -20.02 6.16
C CYS A 63 7.88 -20.54 5.34
N ALA A 64 9.07 -19.94 5.47
CA ALA A 64 10.26 -20.41 4.77
C ALA A 64 10.71 -21.81 5.26
N PHE A 65 10.62 -22.08 6.57
CA PHE A 65 10.96 -23.40 7.12
C PHE A 65 10.02 -24.50 6.62
N PHE A 66 8.71 -24.27 6.61
CA PHE A 66 7.76 -25.29 6.12
C PHE A 66 8.00 -25.61 4.64
N VAL A 67 8.21 -24.59 3.80
CA VAL A 67 8.51 -24.81 2.38
C VAL A 67 9.79 -25.64 2.20
N LEU A 68 10.86 -25.32 2.93
CA LEU A 68 12.11 -26.09 2.86
C LEU A 68 11.95 -27.54 3.36
N MET A 69 11.13 -27.77 4.38
CA MET A 69 10.85 -29.12 4.88
C MET A 69 10.08 -29.95 3.85
N PHE A 70 9.03 -29.40 3.23
CA PHE A 70 8.28 -30.10 2.19
C PHE A 70 9.13 -30.37 0.94
N VAL A 71 9.95 -29.41 0.52
CA VAL A 71 10.86 -29.59 -0.63
C VAL A 71 11.92 -30.64 -0.32
N SER A 72 12.57 -30.57 0.83
CA SER A 72 13.59 -31.56 1.24
C SER A 72 12.99 -32.96 1.36
N TYR A 73 11.79 -33.08 1.94
CA TYR A 73 11.09 -34.35 2.06
C TYR A 73 10.68 -34.91 0.69
N GLY A 74 10.15 -34.05 -0.20
CA GLY A 74 9.82 -34.43 -1.57
C GLY A 74 11.04 -34.91 -2.36
N VAL A 75 12.16 -34.18 -2.28
CA VAL A 75 13.43 -34.57 -2.92
C VAL A 75 13.95 -35.89 -2.33
N TYR A 76 13.94 -36.04 -1.00
CA TYR A 76 14.35 -37.28 -0.34
C TYR A 76 13.49 -38.48 -0.79
N HIS A 77 12.17 -38.29 -0.88
CA HIS A 77 11.25 -39.31 -1.34
C HIS A 77 11.47 -39.65 -2.83
N SER A 78 11.66 -38.66 -3.70
CA SER A 78 11.95 -38.87 -5.12
C SER A 78 13.29 -39.60 -5.36
N LEU A 79 14.33 -39.29 -4.58
CA LEU A 79 15.62 -39.97 -4.65
C LEU A 79 15.59 -41.41 -4.13
N ARG A 80 14.61 -41.75 -3.29
CA ARG A 80 14.43 -43.13 -2.79
C ARG A 80 13.65 -44.02 -3.76
N GLN A 81 12.99 -43.42 -4.75
CA GLN A 81 12.16 -44.12 -5.72
C GLN A 81 12.80 -44.21 -7.11
N SER A 82 14.03 -43.69 -7.28
CA SER A 82 14.88 -43.99 -8.42
C SER A 82 15.38 -45.45 -8.33
N PRO A 83 15.18 -46.26 -9.39
CA PRO A 83 15.50 -47.69 -9.41
C PRO A 83 16.99 -47.99 -9.27
#